data_AF-A0A2G7H017-F1
#
_entry.id   AF-A0A2G7H017-F1
#
_cell.length_a   1.000
_cell.length_b   1.000
_cell.length_c   1.000
_cell.angle_alpha   90.00
_cell.angle_beta   90.00
_cell.angle_gamma   90.00
#
_symmetry.space_group_name_H-M   'P 1'
#
loop_
_entity.id
_entity.type
_entity.pdbx_description
1 polymer ?
#
loop_
_entity_poly.entity_id
_entity_poly.type
_entity_poly.pdbx_seq_one_letter_code
_entity_poly.pdbx_strand_id
1 'polypeptide(L)' 'MFWRARRTPAPPAGDADLSAAPREAPSALEQQVLARLGGDGARLERLLDLVRQQHPDLPREGLLAQLQAQMNENAG' A
#
# COMPACT_ATOMS: atom_id res chain seq x y z
N MET A 1 -5.65 -27.72 52.75
CA MET A 1 -4.26 -27.28 52.47
C MET A 1 -3.81 -27.88 51.14
N PHE A 2 -2.90 -27.19 50.45
CA PHE A 2 -2.26 -27.50 49.15
C PHE A 2 -2.99 -27.02 47.89
N TRP A 3 -2.71 -25.77 47.55
CA TRP A 3 -2.87 -25.15 46.24
C TRP A 3 -2.02 -25.91 45.20
N ARG A 4 -2.63 -26.43 44.14
CA ARG A 4 -1.92 -26.79 42.90
C ARG A 4 -2.28 -25.74 41.85
N ALA A 5 -1.38 -24.78 41.66
CA ALA A 5 -1.43 -23.82 40.56
C ALA A 5 -1.34 -24.59 39.23
N ARG A 6 -2.51 -24.92 38.67
CA ARG A 6 -2.60 -25.39 37.30
C ARG A 6 -2.45 -24.17 36.42
N ARG A 7 -1.27 -24.11 35.78
CA ARG A 7 -0.90 -23.29 34.62
C ARG A 7 -2.14 -22.75 33.93
N THR A 8 -2.31 -21.44 34.01
CA THR A 8 -3.09 -20.66 33.05
C THR A 8 -2.71 -21.19 31.66
N PRO A 9 -3.62 -21.81 30.89
CA PRO A 9 -3.34 -21.90 29.47
C PRO A 9 -3.16 -20.46 29.01
N ALA A 10 -2.01 -20.17 28.44
CA ALA A 10 -1.75 -18.91 27.76
C ALA A 10 -3.01 -18.57 26.94
N PRO A 11 -3.48 -17.30 26.94
CA PRO A 11 -4.53 -16.94 26.00
C PRO A 11 -4.06 -17.44 24.64
N PRO A 12 -4.93 -18.17 23.88
CA PRO A 12 -4.55 -18.55 22.54
C PRO A 12 -4.05 -17.29 21.87
N ALA A 13 -2.87 -17.38 21.24
CA ALA A 13 -2.43 -16.42 20.26
C ALA A 13 -3.57 -16.31 19.25
N GLY A 14 -4.51 -15.41 19.53
CA GLY A 14 -5.67 -15.14 18.72
C GLY A 14 -5.09 -14.46 17.50
N ASP A 15 -4.80 -15.25 16.48
CA ASP A 15 -5.60 -15.27 15.26
C ASP A 15 -6.08 -13.90 14.75
N ALA A 16 -5.26 -12.87 14.92
CA ALA A 16 -5.47 -11.51 14.43
C ALA A 16 -4.19 -10.91 13.84
N ASP A 17 -3.21 -11.75 13.51
CA ASP A 17 -2.05 -11.35 12.69
C ASP A 17 -2.03 -12.15 11.38
N LEU A 18 -3.20 -12.31 10.76
CA LEU A 18 -3.37 -12.84 9.40
C LEU A 18 -3.93 -11.79 8.43
N SER A 19 -3.89 -10.50 8.79
CA SER A 19 -4.44 -9.44 7.91
C SER A 19 -3.64 -8.15 7.85
N ALA A 20 -2.40 -8.13 8.34
CA ALA A 20 -1.42 -7.20 7.82
C ALA A 20 -0.54 -7.98 6.85
N ALA A 21 -1.07 -8.26 5.65
CA ALA A 21 -0.17 -8.33 4.50
C ALA A 21 0.80 -7.15 4.68
N PRO A 22 2.13 -7.35 4.58
CA PRO A 22 3.03 -6.22 4.66
C PRO A 22 2.44 -5.21 3.67
N ARG A 23 1.94 -4.08 4.18
CA ARG A 23 1.53 -2.98 3.30
C ARG A 23 2.78 -2.74 2.52
N GLU A 24 2.83 -3.26 1.28
CA GLU A 24 4.02 -3.24 0.47
C GLU A 24 4.47 -1.79 0.55
N ALA A 25 5.64 -1.60 1.18
CA ALA A 25 6.07 -0.26 1.54
C ALA A 25 5.97 0.56 0.24
N PRO A 26 5.28 1.71 0.28
CA PRO A 26 4.88 2.41 -0.94
C PRO A 26 6.11 2.49 -1.84
N SER A 27 5.99 1.91 -3.05
CA SER A 27 7.13 1.76 -3.96
C SER A 27 7.82 3.11 -4.08
N ALA A 28 9.14 3.13 -4.26
CA ALA A 28 9.89 4.39 -4.39
C ALA A 28 9.26 5.33 -5.44
N LEU A 29 8.66 4.73 -6.47
CA LEU A 29 7.90 5.40 -7.51
C LEU A 29 6.58 6.01 -7.02
N GLU A 30 5.82 5.27 -6.22
CA GLU A 30 4.61 5.78 -5.58
C GLU A 30 4.92 6.96 -4.65
N GLN A 31 6.00 6.88 -3.87
CA GLN A 31 6.43 7.97 -3.00
C GLN A 31 6.87 9.21 -3.79
N GLN A 32 7.53 9.05 -4.94
CA GLN A 32 7.91 10.17 -5.80
C GLN A 32 6.68 10.84 -6.42
N VAL A 33 5.71 10.06 -6.90
CA VAL A 33 4.46 10.59 -7.44
C VAL A 33 3.66 11.28 -6.33
N LEU A 34 3.52 10.66 -5.16
CA LEU A 34 2.90 11.26 -3.98
C LEU A 34 3.58 12.57 -3.58
N ALA A 35 4.91 12.60 -3.47
CA ALA A 35 5.67 13.79 -3.11
C ALA A 35 5.39 14.93 -4.09
N ARG A 36 5.28 14.63 -5.39
CA ARG A 36 4.97 15.60 -6.44
C ARG A 36 3.50 16.05 -6.43
N LEU A 37 2.60 15.21 -5.93
CA LEU A 37 1.20 15.54 -5.66
C LEU A 37 1.00 16.24 -4.30
N GLY A 38 2.07 16.51 -3.55
CA GLY A 38 2.01 17.16 -2.23
C GLY A 38 1.60 16.21 -1.08
N GLY A 39 1.77 14.91 -1.26
CA GLY A 39 1.34 13.88 -0.31
C GLY A 39 -0.14 13.51 -0.42
N ASP A 40 -0.84 13.98 -1.45
CA ASP A 40 -2.27 13.72 -1.63
C ASP A 40 -2.53 12.34 -2.25
N GLY A 41 -2.71 11.33 -1.38
CA GLY A 41 -3.00 9.96 -1.81
C GLY A 41 -4.33 9.79 -2.53
N ALA A 42 -5.36 10.59 -2.19
CA ALA A 42 -6.65 10.53 -2.86
C ALA A 42 -6.56 11.02 -4.31
N ARG A 43 -5.71 12.00 -4.59
CA ARG A 43 -5.39 12.44 -5.94
C ARG A 43 -4.56 11.41 -6.70
N LEU A 44 -3.60 10.77 -6.04
CA LEU A 44 -2.83 9.66 -6.64
C LEU A 44 -3.77 8.53 -7.10
N GLU A 45 -4.66 8.06 -6.23
CA GLU A 45 -5.56 6.95 -6.55
C GLU A 45 -6.52 7.30 -7.70
N ARG A 46 -7.01 8.54 -7.75
CA ARG A 46 -7.81 9.02 -8.90
C ARG A 46 -7.03 9.03 -10.21
N LEU A 47 -5.76 9.45 -10.18
CA LEU A 47 -4.90 9.46 -11.35
C LEU A 47 -4.57 8.02 -11.79
N LEU A 48 -4.28 7.13 -10.84
CA LEU A 48 -4.07 5.73 -11.12
C LEU A 48 -5.30 5.06 -11.72
N ASP A 49 -6.50 5.38 -11.24
CA ASP A 49 -7.73 4.85 -11.84
C ASP A 49 -7.93 5.36 -13.27
N LEU A 50 -7.65 6.64 -13.55
CA LEU A 50 -7.66 7.20 -14.91
C LEU A 50 -6.62 6.54 -15.83
N VAL A 51 -5.40 6.29 -15.35
CA VAL A 51 -4.37 5.60 -16.14
C VAL A 51 -4.76 4.14 -16.34
N ARG A 52 -5.39 3.50 -15.35
CA ARG A 52 -5.90 2.12 -15.45
C ARG A 52 -7.01 1.99 -16.48
N GLN A 53 -7.90 2.98 -16.57
CA GLN A 53 -8.94 3.01 -17.61
C GLN A 53 -8.35 3.11 -19.01
N GLN A 54 -7.23 3.82 -19.17
CA GLN A 54 -6.51 3.95 -20.45
C GLN A 54 -5.62 2.73 -20.75
N HIS A 55 -5.11 2.08 -19.70
CA HIS A 55 -4.20 0.95 -19.78
C HIS A 55 -4.63 -0.20 -18.86
N PRO A 56 -5.75 -0.89 -19.19
CA PRO A 56 -6.29 -1.94 -18.33
C PRO A 56 -5.38 -3.15 -18.20
N ASP A 57 -4.48 -3.36 -19.17
CA ASP A 57 -3.51 -4.45 -19.20
C ASP A 57 -2.24 -4.18 -18.38
N LEU A 58 -2.01 -2.94 -17.94
CA LEU A 58 -0.79 -2.61 -17.20
C LEU A 58 -0.93 -2.94 -15.70
N PRO A 59 0.10 -3.57 -15.10
CA PRO A 59 0.16 -3.74 -13.66
C PRO A 59 0.30 -2.38 -12.95
N ARG A 60 -0.04 -2.33 -11.66
CA ARG A 60 0.00 -1.10 -10.85
C ARG A 60 1.33 -0.34 -10.92
N GLU A 61 2.46 -1.07 -10.93
CA GLU A 61 3.79 -0.46 -11.12
C GLU A 61 3.97 0.17 -12.51
N GLY A 62 3.44 -0.46 -13.56
CA GLY A 62 3.45 0.10 -14.91
C GLY A 62 2.57 1.35 -15.04
N LEU A 63 1.42 1.37 -14.35
CA LEU A 63 0.55 2.55 -14.27
C LEU A 63 1.26 3.71 -13.54
N LEU A 64 1.93 3.42 -12.42
CA LEU A 64 2.72 4.40 -11.68
C LEU A 64 3.87 4.96 -12.53
N ALA A 65 4.59 4.10 -13.25
CA ALA A 65 5.68 4.50 -14.14
C ALA A 65 5.18 5.42 -15.26
N GLN A 66 4.03 5.11 -15.84
CA GLN A 66 3.46 5.94 -16.90
C GLN A 66 2.94 7.28 -16.36
N LEU A 67 2.27 7.26 -15.20
CA LEU A 67 1.83 8.47 -14.53
C LEU A 67 3.02 9.38 -14.18
N GLN A 68 4.11 8.80 -13.69
CA GLN A 68 5.36 9.52 -13.42
C GLN A 68 5.95 10.12 -14.69
N ALA A 69 6.05 9.35 -15.78
CA ALA A 69 6.57 9.83 -17.06
C ALA A 69 5.73 11.00 -17.61
N GLN A 70 4.41 10.90 -17.51
CA GLN A 70 3.50 11.95 -17.97
C GLN A 70 3.59 13.23 -17.13
N MET A 71 3.82 13.10 -15.81
CA MET A 71 4.09 14.24 -14.92
C MET A 71 5.47 14.87 -15.14
N ASN A 72 6.43 14.11 -15.66
CA ASN A 72 7.76 14.61 -16.01
C ASN A 72 7.74 15.37 -17.35
N GLU A 73 7.05 14.82 -18.36
CA GLU A 73 6.82 15.48 -19.66
C GLU A 73 6.07 16.82 -19.52
N ASN A 74 5.04 16.89 -18.66
CA ASN A 74 4.29 18.14 -18.44
C ASN A 74 5.05 19.21 -17.62
N ALA A 75 6.21 18.86 -17.06
CA ALA A 75 7.02 19.79 -16.27
C ALA A 75 8.26 20.30 -17.01
N GLY A 76 8.47 19.86 -18.26
CA GLY A 76 9.52 20.31 -19.17
C GLY A 76 9.10 21.50 -20.02
#